data_AF-A0A7Z0B0S6-F1
#
_entry.id   AF-A0A7Z0B0S6-F1
#
_cell.length_a   1.000
_cell.length_b   1.000
_cell.length_c   1.000
_cell.angle_alpha   90.00
_cell.angle_beta   90.00
_cell.angle_gamma   90.00
#
_symmetry.space_group_name_H-M   'P 1'
#
loop_
_entity.id
_entity.type
_entity.pdbx_description
1 polymer ?
#
loop_
_entity_poly.entity_id
_entity_poly.type
_entity_poly.pdbx_seq_one_letter_code
_entity_poly.pdbx_strand_id
1 'polypeptide(L)'
;MRNLALQSGRADAVFSVNATQAYQAAQQGKTRLVGTVSGGWPRTAELAIATRKGSGLADALTASLNDLIASGTYTRVLDRWNLGSEAIARSATNPPGLPKL
;
A
#
# COMPACT_ATOMS: atom_id res chain seq x y z
N MET A 1 -7.30 0.84 -20.81
CA MET A 1 -6.61 1.80 -21.72
C MET A 1 -5.13 2.00 -21.37
N ARG A 2 -4.76 2.21 -20.09
CA ARG A 2 -3.35 2.41 -19.67
C ARG A 2 -2.38 1.30 -20.12
N ASN A 3 -2.71 0.03 -19.94
CA ASN A 3 -1.83 -1.09 -20.34
C ASN A 3 -1.61 -1.17 -21.85
N LEU A 4 -2.64 -0.84 -22.64
CA LEU A 4 -2.51 -0.82 -24.09
C LEU A 4 -1.54 0.28 -24.53
N ALA A 5 -1.58 1.45 -23.89
CA ALA A 5 -0.63 2.53 -24.18
C ALA A 5 0.82 2.10 -23.93
N LEU A 6 1.10 1.41 -22.81
CA LEU A 6 2.42 0.84 -22.53
C LEU A 6 2.83 -0.21 -23.56
N GLN A 7 1.97 -1.20 -23.81
CA GLN A 7 2.31 -2.32 -24.70
C GLN A 7 2.40 -1.93 -26.18
N SER A 8 1.72 -0.86 -26.59
CA SER A 8 1.79 -0.34 -27.97
C SER A 8 2.85 0.75 -28.16
N GLY A 9 3.66 1.04 -27.13
CA GLY A 9 4.73 2.04 -27.20
C GLY A 9 4.24 3.49 -27.24
N ARG A 10 2.98 3.76 -26.88
CA ARG A 10 2.43 5.12 -26.81
C ARG A 10 2.73 5.82 -25.48
N ALA A 11 3.28 5.09 -24.51
CA ALA A 11 3.72 5.62 -23.22
C ALA A 11 4.88 4.77 -22.70
N ASP A 12 5.88 5.40 -22.09
CA ASP A 12 7.02 4.71 -21.48
C ASP A 12 6.70 4.21 -20.06
N ALA A 13 5.83 4.91 -19.33
CA ALA A 13 5.46 4.59 -17.97
C ALA A 13 4.01 4.99 -17.65
N VAL A 14 3.45 4.33 -16.63
CA VAL A 14 2.17 4.71 -16.02
C VAL A 14 2.42 4.96 -14.53
N PHE A 15 2.08 6.17 -14.08
CA PHE A 15 2.12 6.54 -12.68
C PHE A 15 0.71 6.46 -12.07
N SER A 16 0.51 5.58 -11.10
CA SER A 16 -0.80 5.31 -10.51
C SER A 16 -0.69 4.51 -9.21
N VAL A 17 -1.82 4.01 -8.69
CA VAL A 17 -1.93 3.23 -7.46
C VAL A 17 -1.08 1.95 -7.55
N ASN A 18 -0.10 1.82 -6.66
CA ASN A 18 0.87 0.73 -6.66
C ASN A 18 0.21 -0.65 -6.60
N ALA A 19 -0.73 -0.89 -5.68
CA ALA A 19 -1.39 -2.19 -5.54
C ALA A 19 -2.06 -2.70 -6.83
N THR A 20 -2.72 -1.80 -7.56
CA THR A 20 -3.34 -2.15 -8.85
C THR A 20 -2.29 -2.48 -9.92
N GLN A 21 -1.16 -1.78 -9.92
CA GLN A 21 -0.06 -2.04 -10.86
C GLN A 21 0.71 -3.32 -10.49
N ALA A 22 0.97 -3.56 -9.21
CA ALA A 22 1.61 -4.77 -8.67
C ALA A 22 0.83 -6.02 -9.07
N TYR A 23 -0.50 -6.01 -8.84
CA TYR A 23 -1.38 -7.10 -9.23
C TYR A 23 -1.36 -7.36 -10.74
N GLN A 24 -1.48 -6.31 -11.56
CA GLN A 24 -1.49 -6.45 -13.02
C GLN A 24 -0.15 -6.97 -13.56
N ALA A 25 0.97 -6.48 -13.03
CA ALA A 25 2.30 -6.95 -13.38
C ALA A 25 2.45 -8.44 -13.07
N ALA A 26 2.06 -8.87 -11.86
CA ALA A 26 2.12 -10.27 -11.43
C ALA A 26 1.20 -11.19 -12.26
N GLN A 27 -0.01 -10.72 -12.60
CA GLN A 27 -1.01 -11.53 -13.30
C GLN A 27 -0.74 -11.67 -14.81
N GLN A 28 -0.19 -10.63 -15.45
CA GLN A 28 -0.04 -10.58 -16.91
C GLN A 28 1.40 -10.82 -17.37
N GLY A 29 2.40 -10.48 -16.56
CA GLY A 29 3.82 -10.60 -16.93
C GLY A 29 4.27 -9.68 -18.07
N LYS A 30 3.44 -8.74 -18.50
CA LYS A 30 3.72 -7.80 -19.62
C LYS A 30 4.23 -6.44 -19.18
N THR A 31 4.17 -6.16 -17.90
CA THR A 31 4.65 -4.92 -17.28
C THR A 31 5.44 -5.29 -16.03
N ARG A 32 6.26 -4.36 -15.56
CA ARG A 32 6.99 -4.47 -14.30
C ARG A 32 6.87 -3.16 -13.53
N LEU A 33 6.88 -3.26 -12.20
CA LEU A 33 7.05 -2.09 -11.36
C LEU A 33 8.48 -1.55 -11.52
N VAL A 34 8.61 -0.23 -11.57
CA VAL A 34 9.90 0.46 -11.73
C VAL A 34 10.23 1.40 -10.58
N GLY A 35 9.30 1.57 -9.64
CA GLY A 35 9.45 2.43 -8.45
C GLY A 35 8.11 2.72 -7.80
N THR A 36 8.15 3.28 -6.59
CA THR A 36 6.99 3.75 -5.85
C THR A 36 7.24 5.16 -5.32
N VAL A 37 6.17 5.94 -5.19
CA VAL A 37 6.19 7.27 -4.57
C VAL A 37 5.06 7.30 -3.55
N SER A 38 5.35 7.77 -2.33
CA SER A 38 4.30 7.91 -1.33
C SER A 38 3.30 8.98 -1.76
N GLY A 39 2.00 8.70 -1.61
CA GLY A 39 0.95 9.66 -1.94
C GLY A 39 1.01 10.96 -1.12
N GLY A 40 1.67 10.94 0.03
CA GLY A 40 1.85 12.10 0.92
C GLY A 40 3.16 12.84 0.74
N TRP A 41 3.93 12.55 -0.31
CA TRP A 41 5.30 13.04 -0.47
C TRP A 41 5.42 14.56 -0.17
N PRO A 42 6.43 15.01 0.62
CA PRO A 42 7.59 14.26 1.10
C PRO A 42 7.33 13.39 2.36
N ARG A 43 6.09 13.37 2.87
CA ARG A 43 5.71 12.52 4.02
C ARG A 43 5.14 11.19 3.54
N THR A 44 5.15 10.20 4.43
CA THR A 44 4.50 8.91 4.16
C THR A 44 2.99 9.06 4.38
N ALA A 45 2.20 8.83 3.34
CA ALA A 45 0.77 8.57 3.48
C ALA A 45 0.56 7.08 3.74
N GLU A 46 0.30 6.73 5.00
CA GLU A 46 -0.01 5.36 5.40
C GLU A 46 -1.43 4.97 4.98
N LEU A 47 -1.63 3.69 4.64
CA LEU A 47 -2.97 3.12 4.50
C LEU A 47 -3.51 2.78 5.89
N ALA A 48 -4.81 3.00 6.10
CA ALA A 48 -5.43 2.85 7.41
C ALA A 48 -6.66 1.93 7.39
N ILE A 49 -6.93 1.31 8.54
CA ILE A 49 -8.22 0.72 8.85
C ILE A 49 -9.07 1.81 9.50
N ALA A 50 -10.21 2.15 8.89
CA ALA A 50 -11.11 3.17 9.42
C ALA A 50 -12.24 2.52 10.24
N THR A 51 -12.48 3.05 11.44
CA THR A 51 -13.61 2.66 12.28
C THR A 51 -14.43 3.87 12.71
N ARG A 52 -15.68 3.65 13.13
CA ARG A 52 -16.50 4.72 13.70
C ARG A 52 -15.83 5.26 14.97
N LYS A 53 -15.72 6.59 15.06
CA LYS A 53 -15.25 7.27 16.28
C LYS A 53 -16.11 6.84 17.48
N GLY A 54 -15.44 6.45 18.57
CA GLY A 54 -16.11 6.00 19.80
C GLY A 54 -16.61 4.54 19.77
N SER A 55 -16.31 3.75 18.72
CA SER A 55 -16.70 2.33 18.67
C SER A 55 -15.91 1.42 19.62
N GLY A 56 -14.79 1.90 20.16
CA GLY A 56 -13.86 1.08 20.96
C GLY A 56 -13.03 0.08 20.14
N LEU A 57 -13.16 0.06 18.81
CA LEU A 57 -12.49 -0.93 17.95
C LEU A 57 -11.05 -0.58 17.58
N ALA A 58 -10.67 0.70 17.62
CA ALA A 58 -9.40 1.17 17.07
C ALA A 58 -8.18 0.54 17.77
N ASP A 59 -8.20 0.48 19.10
CA ASP A 59 -7.08 -0.06 19.89
C ASP A 59 -6.95 -1.57 19.69
N ALA A 60 -8.08 -2.30 19.68
CA ALA A 60 -8.10 -3.74 19.44
C ALA A 60 -7.55 -4.09 18.04
N LEU A 61 -7.97 -3.37 17.00
CA LEU A 61 -7.47 -3.56 15.63
C LEU A 61 -5.98 -3.21 15.52
N THR A 62 -5.53 -2.17 16.23
CA THR A 62 -4.11 -1.79 16.26
C THR A 62 -3.27 -2.88 16.91
N ALA A 63 -3.73 -3.45 18.03
CA ALA A 63 -3.07 -4.58 18.69
C ALA A 63 -3.02 -5.81 17.78
N SER A 64 -4.17 -6.22 17.22
CA SER A 64 -4.23 -7.38 16.31
C SER A 64 -3.34 -7.22 15.08
N LEU A 65 -3.26 -6.02 14.49
CA LEU A 65 -2.38 -5.79 13.35
C LEU A 65 -0.90 -5.88 13.74
N ASN A 66 -0.52 -5.38 14.92
CA ASN A 66 0.84 -5.52 15.42
C ASN A 66 1.19 -6.99 15.74
N ASP A 67 0.25 -7.82 16.20
CA ASP A 67 0.46 -9.27 16.36
C ASP A 67 0.67 -9.96 15.00
N LEU A 68 -0.07 -9.55 13.97
CA LEU A 68 0.14 -10.05 12.60
C LEU A 68 1.49 -9.62 12.02
N ILE A 69 1.97 -8.42 12.34
CA ILE A 69 3.31 -7.93 11.99
C ILE A 69 4.37 -8.78 12.71
N ALA A 70 4.27 -8.95 14.03
CA ALA A 70 5.23 -9.69 14.84
C ALA A 70 5.32 -11.17 14.44
N SER A 71 4.18 -11.78 14.08
CA SER A 71 4.13 -13.18 13.60
C SER A 71 4.62 -13.37 12.16
N GLY A 72 4.93 -12.30 11.42
CA GLY A 72 5.28 -12.35 10.00
C GLY A 72 4.11 -12.67 9.06
N THR A 73 2.88 -12.81 9.59
CA THR A 73 1.68 -13.06 8.79
C THR A 73 1.36 -11.87 7.89
N TYR A 74 1.54 -10.65 8.41
CA TYR A 74 1.43 -9.42 7.63
C TYR A 74 2.36 -9.44 6.41
N THR A 75 3.64 -9.74 6.62
CA THR A 75 4.65 -9.79 5.55
C THR A 75 4.28 -10.85 4.49
N ARG A 76 3.88 -12.05 4.91
CA ARG A 76 3.44 -13.10 3.96
C ARG A 76 2.27 -12.65 3.08
N VAL A 77 1.33 -11.89 3.63
CA VAL A 77 0.22 -11.33 2.85
C VAL A 77 0.74 -10.29 1.86
N LEU A 78 1.60 -9.36 2.29
CA LEU A 78 2.17 -8.36 1.38
C LEU A 78 2.99 -8.98 0.26
N ASP A 79 3.81 -9.99 0.55
CA ASP A 79 4.64 -10.69 -0.44
C ASP A 79 3.78 -11.37 -1.49
N ARG A 80 2.69 -12.04 -1.07
CA ARG A 80 1.73 -12.66 -2.00
C ARG A 80 1.19 -11.65 -3.03
N TRP A 81 1.02 -10.39 -2.63
CA TRP A 81 0.48 -9.33 -3.46
C TRP A 81 1.53 -8.39 -4.04
N ASN A 82 2.82 -8.69 -3.84
CA ASN A 82 3.94 -7.84 -4.25
C ASN A 82 3.83 -6.39 -3.72
N LEU A 83 3.45 -6.26 -2.44
CA LEU A 83 3.25 -5.00 -1.72
C LEU A 83 4.29 -4.74 -0.63
N GLY A 84 5.36 -5.54 -0.58
CA GLY A 84 6.39 -5.43 0.47
C GLY A 84 7.05 -4.05 0.57
N SER A 85 7.11 -3.29 -0.53
CA SER A 85 7.64 -1.92 -0.53
C SER A 85 6.82 -0.90 0.27
N GLU A 86 5.58 -1.24 0.62
CA GLU A 86 4.68 -0.41 1.44
C GLU A 86 4.57 -0.92 2.88
N ALA A 87 5.37 -1.93 3.26
CA ALA A 87 5.33 -2.51 4.59
C ALA A 87 5.68 -1.48 5.67
N ILE A 88 4.92 -1.49 6.77
CA ILE A 88 5.25 -0.74 7.99
C ILE A 88 5.79 -1.67 9.07
N ALA A 89 6.72 -1.16 9.88
CA ALA A 89 7.28 -1.90 11.01
C ALA A 89 6.32 -1.98 12.21
N ARG A 90 5.40 -1.02 12.33
CA ARG A 90 4.47 -0.92 13.44
C ARG A 90 3.22 -0.16 13.03
N SER A 91 2.05 -0.67 13.41
CA SER A 91 0.77 0.04 13.30
C SER A 91 0.51 0.91 14.52
N ALA A 92 -0.12 2.07 14.30
CA ALA A 92 -0.50 3.03 15.34
C ALA A 92 -1.95 3.48 15.18
N THR A 93 -2.59 3.77 16.32
CA THR A 93 -3.92 4.41 16.33
C THR A 93 -3.75 5.91 16.15
N ASN A 94 -4.34 6.46 15.08
CA ASN A 94 -4.33 7.90 14.77
C ASN A 94 -2.95 8.58 14.94
N PRO A 95 -1.88 8.09 14.27
CA PRO A 95 -0.59 8.79 14.29
C PRO A 95 -0.71 10.21 13.73
N PRO A 96 0.27 11.10 13.98
CA PRO A 96 0.28 12.43 13.39
C PRO A 96 0.08 12.36 11.86
N GLY A 97 -0.99 13.00 11.38
CA GLY A 97 -1.33 13.02 9.96
C GLY A 97 -0.41 13.92 9.13
N LEU A 98 -0.72 14.04 7.84
CA LEU A 98 -0.07 15.01 6.96
C LEU A 98 -0.30 16.44 7.49
N PRO A 99 0.64 17.38 7.24
CA PRO A 99 0.46 18.78 7.60
C PRO A 99 -0.86 19.32 7.06
N LYS A 100 -1.52 20.19 7.83
CA LYS A 100 -2.60 20.99 7.25
C LYS A 100 -2.03 21.85 6.13
N LEU A 101 -2.74 21.91 5.01
CA LEU A 101 -2.49 22.85 3.92
C LEU A 101 -2.61 24.29 4.43
#